data_AF-A0A133VNC3-F1
#
_entry.id   AF-A0A133VNC3-F1
#
_cell.length_a   1.000
_cell.length_b   1.000
_cell.length_c   1.000
_cell.angle_alpha   90.00
_cell.angle_beta   90.00
_cell.angle_gamma   90.00
#
_symmetry.space_group_name_H-M   'P 1'
#
loop_
_entity.id
_entity.type
_entity.pdbx_description
1 polymer ?
#
loop_
_entity_poly.entity_id
_entity_poly.type
_entity_poly.pdbx_seq_one_letter_code
_entity_poly.pdbx_strand_id
1 'polypeptide(L)'
;MDEFPEVSPDSLEIVRAITDLKGTVWILNGRENQLIEFIKENAPALLKRRRYTLELEPMDLEEVRELLIFRMAWARGGNYDERIIEPFLPETIEKIYKRSEGVPREALKLASNAVYNAIKEEKGEITPELVFEGRKKKKSFWSFLPFIGR
;
A
#
# COMPACT_ATOMS: atom_id res chain seq x y z
N MET A 1 11.59 -8.17 12.60
CA MET A 1 10.83 -9.42 12.40
C MET A 1 9.44 -9.02 11.96
N ASP A 2 9.07 -9.42 10.75
CA ASP A 2 7.74 -9.16 10.23
C ASP A 2 6.76 -10.22 10.73
N GLU A 3 5.48 -9.88 10.83
CA GLU A 3 4.41 -10.79 11.28
C GLU A 3 4.80 -11.60 12.54
N PHE A 4 5.40 -10.93 13.53
CA PHE A 4 5.96 -11.56 14.73
C PHE A 4 5.02 -12.49 15.49
N PRO A 5 3.69 -12.25 15.56
CA PRO A 5 2.75 -13.19 16.18
C PRO A 5 2.71 -14.59 15.55
N GLU A 6 3.29 -14.78 14.35
CA GLU A 6 3.34 -16.08 13.67
C GLU A 6 4.55 -16.94 14.10
N VAL A 7 5.47 -16.40 14.89
CA VAL A 7 6.63 -17.13 15.40
C VAL A 7 6.17 -18.21 16.37
N SER A 8 6.77 -19.41 16.29
CA SER A 8 6.44 -20.47 17.25
C SER A 8 6.86 -20.08 18.68
N PRO A 9 6.07 -20.40 19.71
CA PRO A 9 6.43 -20.11 21.10
C PRO A 9 7.80 -20.66 21.51
N ASP A 10 8.16 -21.85 21.03
CA ASP A 10 9.45 -22.49 21.30
C ASP A 10 10.66 -21.68 20.78
N SER A 11 10.45 -20.88 19.73
CA SER A 11 11.49 -20.02 19.16
C SER A 11 11.70 -18.72 19.95
N LEU A 12 10.79 -18.36 20.86
CA LEU A 12 10.85 -17.09 21.58
C LEU A 12 11.95 -17.03 22.63
N GLU A 13 12.38 -18.17 23.18
CA GLU A 13 13.55 -18.20 24.06
C GLU A 13 14.81 -17.77 23.32
N ILE A 14 14.95 -18.19 22.06
CA ILE A 14 16.04 -17.78 21.17
C ILE A 14 15.89 -16.29 20.86
N VAL A 15 14.71 -15.83 20.46
CA VAL A 15 14.46 -14.39 20.21
C VAL A 15 14.85 -13.56 21.44
N ARG A 16 14.45 -13.99 22.65
CA ARG A 16 14.83 -13.32 23.90
C ARG A 16 16.35 -13.26 24.07
N ALA A 17 17.05 -14.37 23.92
CA ALA A 17 18.51 -14.41 24.07
C ALA A 17 19.22 -13.47 23.08
N ILE A 18 18.74 -13.37 21.84
CA ILE A 18 19.33 -12.47 20.84
C ILE A 18 18.95 -11.01 21.13
N THR A 19 17.77 -10.72 21.69
CA THR A 19 17.40 -9.35 22.11
C THR A 19 18.25 -8.81 23.26
N ASP A 20 18.94 -9.68 24.01
CA ASP A 20 19.86 -9.30 25.08
C ASP A 20 21.26 -8.90 24.57
N LEU A 21 21.54 -9.06 23.28
CA LEU A 21 22.82 -8.66 22.69
C LEU A 21 22.95 -7.13 22.70
N LYS A 22 24.09 -6.66 23.22
CA LYS A 22 24.41 -5.23 23.23
C LYS A 22 24.61 -4.72 21.80
N GLY A 23 24.05 -3.55 21.51
CA GLY A 23 24.22 -2.87 20.22
C GLY A 23 23.19 -3.23 19.15
N THR A 24 22.22 -4.10 19.44
CA THR A 24 21.18 -4.50 18.48
C THR A 24 19.88 -3.73 18.72
N VAL A 25 19.28 -3.21 17.65
CA VAL A 25 17.93 -2.64 17.66
C VAL A 25 16.97 -3.65 17.03
N TRP A 26 15.88 -3.95 17.75
CA TRP A 26 14.85 -4.87 17.30
C TRP A 26 13.59 -4.12 16.92
N ILE A 27 13.08 -4.42 15.73
CA ILE A 27 11.77 -3.95 15.26
C ILE A 27 10.89 -5.19 15.12
N LEU A 28 9.80 -5.23 15.88
CA LEU A 28 8.79 -6.28 15.82
C LEU A 28 7.53 -5.68 15.21
N ASN A 29 7.08 -6.28 14.11
CA ASN A 29 5.86 -5.85 13.42
C ASN A 29 4.76 -6.91 13.58
N GLY A 30 3.50 -6.48 13.52
CA GLY A 30 2.33 -7.32 13.60
C GLY A 30 1.08 -6.49 13.82
N ARG A 31 -0.10 -7.11 13.72
CA ARG A 31 -1.36 -6.46 14.09
C ARG A 31 -1.34 -6.15 15.59
N GLU A 32 -1.66 -4.92 15.97
CA GLU A 32 -1.42 -4.41 17.33
C GLU A 32 -1.91 -5.35 18.43
N ASN A 33 -3.21 -5.69 18.44
CA ASN A 33 -3.80 -6.53 19.48
C ASN A 33 -3.13 -7.92 19.51
N GLN A 34 -2.94 -8.54 18.35
CA GLN A 34 -2.31 -9.86 18.26
C GLN A 34 -0.86 -9.83 18.72
N LEU A 35 -0.10 -8.79 18.36
CA LEU A 35 1.29 -8.62 18.76
C LEU A 35 1.43 -8.44 20.26
N ILE A 36 0.62 -7.57 20.84
CA ILE A 36 0.68 -7.28 22.26
C ILE A 36 0.22 -8.49 23.09
N GLU A 37 -0.87 -9.15 22.70
CA GLU A 37 -1.37 -10.36 23.37
C GLU A 37 -0.34 -11.49 23.30
N PHE A 38 0.15 -11.80 22.10
CA PHE A 38 1.14 -12.85 21.88
C PHE A 38 2.41 -12.63 22.73
N ILE A 39 2.95 -11.41 22.76
CA ILE A 39 4.12 -11.10 23.58
C ILE A 39 3.80 -11.21 25.08
N LYS A 40 2.63 -10.73 25.54
CA LYS A 40 2.23 -10.82 26.95
C LYS A 40 2.17 -12.27 27.43
N GLU A 41 1.61 -13.15 26.61
CA GLU A 41 1.43 -14.56 26.94
C GLU A 41 2.74 -15.34 26.90
N ASN A 42 3.56 -15.11 25.88
CA ASN A 42 4.70 -15.99 25.59
C ASN A 42 6.06 -15.40 25.95
N ALA A 43 6.21 -14.07 25.96
CA ALA A 43 7.49 -13.40 26.20
C ALA A 43 7.35 -12.05 26.95
N PRO A 44 6.75 -12.02 28.15
CA PRO A 44 6.44 -10.76 28.86
C PRO A 44 7.68 -9.90 29.18
N ALA A 45 8.86 -10.52 29.25
CA ALA A 45 10.12 -9.79 29.42
C ALA A 45 10.47 -8.88 28.23
N LEU A 46 10.08 -9.26 27.00
CA LEU A 46 10.28 -8.43 25.81
C LEU A 46 9.42 -7.16 25.88
N LEU A 47 8.17 -7.28 26.35
CA LEU A 47 7.28 -6.13 26.50
C LEU A 47 7.84 -5.08 27.47
N LYS A 48 8.47 -5.52 28.58
CA LYS A 48 9.11 -4.62 29.55
C LYS A 48 10.31 -3.86 28.98
N ARG A 49 10.94 -4.37 27.93
CA ARG A 49 12.11 -3.77 27.27
C ARG A 49 11.76 -2.90 26.08
N ARG A 50 10.48 -2.84 25.70
CA ARG A 50 9.98 -1.98 24.64
C ARG A 50 10.29 -0.52 24.96
N ARG A 51 11.04 0.14 24.07
CA ARG A 51 11.31 1.58 24.17
C ARG A 51 10.25 2.43 23.49
N TYR A 52 9.78 1.99 22.32
CA TYR A 52 8.82 2.71 21.51
C TYR A 52 7.79 1.73 20.94
N THR A 53 6.57 2.23 20.79
CA THR A 53 5.54 1.65 19.92
C THR A 53 5.31 2.67 18.82
N LEU A 54 5.35 2.22 17.57
CA LEU A 54 4.96 3.02 16.43
C LEU A 54 3.70 2.38 15.85
N GLU A 55 2.67 3.19 15.67
CA GLU A 55 1.47 2.82 14.96
C GLU A 55 1.58 3.35 13.54
N LEU A 56 1.28 2.50 12.56
CA LEU A 56 1.27 2.90 11.16
C LEU A 56 -0.15 3.31 10.80
N GLU A 57 -0.31 4.58 10.44
CA GLU A 57 -1.55 5.11 9.92
C GLU A 57 -1.56 5.03 8.38
N PRO A 58 -2.74 5.02 7.74
CA PRO A 58 -2.84 5.17 6.30
C PRO A 58 -2.19 6.49 5.84
N MET A 59 -1.56 6.46 4.67
CA MET A 59 -0.88 7.62 4.11
C MET A 59 -1.88 8.73 3.76
N ASP A 60 -1.51 9.99 3.97
CA ASP A 60 -2.29 11.11 3.47
C ASP A 60 -2.14 11.29 1.95
N LEU A 61 -2.83 12.28 1.37
CA LEU A 61 -2.81 12.55 -0.06
C LEU A 61 -1.41 12.91 -0.58
N GLU A 62 -0.64 13.69 0.17
CA GLU A 62 0.69 14.13 -0.24
C GLU A 62 1.69 12.99 -0.12
N GLU A 63 1.57 12.18 0.93
CA GLU A 63 2.35 10.96 1.08
C GLU A 63 2.06 9.96 -0.05
N VAL A 64 0.79 9.77 -0.43
CA VAL A 64 0.42 8.95 -1.62
C VAL A 64 1.01 9.53 -2.90
N ARG A 65 1.01 10.87 -3.05
CA ARG A 65 1.65 11.54 -4.18
C ARG A 65 3.15 11.24 -4.21
N GLU A 66 3.85 11.39 -3.09
CA GLU A 66 5.28 11.10 -2.99
C GLU A 66 5.58 9.62 -3.26
N LEU A 67 4.78 8.69 -2.72
CA LEU A 67 4.88 7.26 -3.01
C LEU A 67 4.86 6.99 -4.52
N LEU A 68 3.94 7.63 -5.24
CA LEU A 68 3.80 7.46 -6.68
C LEU A 68 4.96 8.13 -7.44
N ILE A 69 5.46 9.29 -6.99
CA ILE A 69 6.67 9.91 -7.54
C ILE A 69 7.86 8.95 -7.42
N PHE A 70 8.12 8.40 -6.23
CA PHE A 70 9.22 7.46 -6.00
C PHE A 70 9.08 6.20 -6.85
N ARG A 71 7.85 5.71 -7.05
CA ARG A 71 7.58 4.57 -7.91
C ARG A 71 7.88 4.89 -9.39
N MET A 72 7.54 6.08 -9.85
CA MET A 72 7.83 6.54 -11.21
C MET A 72 9.32 6.76 -11.43
N ALA A 73 10.01 7.39 -10.48
CA ALA A 73 11.47 7.56 -10.49
C ALA A 73 12.19 6.20 -10.63
N TRP A 74 11.77 5.20 -9.83
CA TRP A 74 12.28 3.84 -9.96
C TRP A 74 12.03 3.25 -11.35
N ALA A 75 10.83 3.42 -11.91
CA ALA A 75 10.49 2.92 -13.25
C ALA A 75 11.30 3.61 -14.38
N ARG A 76 11.79 4.83 -14.15
CA ARG A 76 12.65 5.59 -15.07
C ARG A 76 14.15 5.29 -14.92
N GLY A 77 14.53 4.34 -14.08
CA GLY A 77 15.93 3.99 -13.85
C GLY A 77 16.57 4.62 -12.61
N GLY A 78 15.77 5.22 -11.72
CA GLY A 78 16.20 5.56 -10.36
C GLY A 78 16.75 6.97 -10.14
N ASN A 79 16.42 7.95 -11.00
CA ASN A 79 16.67 9.35 -10.66
C ASN A 79 15.61 9.86 -9.68
N TYR A 80 15.97 9.99 -8.40
CA TYR A 80 15.08 10.40 -7.32
C TYR A 80 15.11 11.91 -7.02
N ASP A 81 16.03 12.66 -7.64
CA ASP A 81 16.10 14.11 -7.47
C ASP A 81 14.97 14.83 -8.22
N GLU A 82 14.46 14.20 -9.27
CA GLU A 82 13.38 14.70 -10.11
C GLU A 82 12.00 14.21 -9.60
N ARG A 83 11.23 15.14 -9.01
CA ARG A 83 9.87 14.88 -8.51
C ARG A 83 8.81 14.88 -9.62
N ILE A 84 9.01 14.05 -10.65
CA ILE A 84 8.15 14.00 -11.84
C ILE A 84 7.06 12.94 -11.67
N ILE A 85 5.79 13.35 -11.60
CA ILE A 85 4.62 12.47 -11.41
C ILE A 85 3.92 12.12 -12.73
N GLU A 86 4.21 12.86 -13.79
CA GLU A 86 3.70 12.64 -15.13
C GLU A 86 3.97 11.19 -15.56
N PRO A 87 3.06 10.54 -16.30
CA PRO A 87 1.89 11.11 -16.96
C PRO A 87 0.61 11.18 -16.10
N PHE A 88 0.68 11.02 -14.78
CA PHE A 88 -0.50 11.17 -13.93
C PHE A 88 -0.91 12.63 -13.76
N LEU A 89 -2.20 12.92 -13.97
CA LEU A 89 -2.79 14.21 -13.61
C LEU A 89 -3.01 14.32 -12.09
N PRO A 90 -2.94 15.52 -11.49
CA PRO A 90 -3.16 15.72 -10.05
C PRO A 90 -4.48 15.12 -9.54
N GLU A 91 -5.58 15.32 -10.27
CA GLU A 91 -6.91 14.77 -9.95
C GLU A 91 -6.96 13.24 -9.99
N THR A 92 -6.04 12.61 -10.73
CA THR A 92 -5.91 11.15 -10.78
C THR A 92 -5.29 10.65 -9.48
N ILE A 93 -4.32 11.37 -8.93
CA ILE A 93 -3.71 11.07 -7.63
C ILE A 93 -4.76 11.18 -6.52
N GLU A 94 -5.57 12.24 -6.54
CA GLU A 94 -6.68 12.38 -5.59
C GLU A 94 -7.65 11.19 -5.65
N LYS A 95 -7.98 10.71 -6.86
CA LYS A 95 -8.86 9.57 -7.03
C LYS A 95 -8.21 8.26 -6.53
N ILE A 96 -6.91 8.08 -6.76
CA ILE A 96 -6.17 6.93 -6.22
C ILE A 96 -6.18 6.98 -4.69
N TYR A 97 -5.86 8.13 -4.09
CA TYR A 97 -5.92 8.32 -2.64
C TYR A 97 -7.31 8.01 -2.09
N LYS A 98 -8.37 8.63 -2.62
CA LYS A 98 -9.76 8.41 -2.18
C LYS A 98 -10.20 6.95 -2.26
N ARG A 99 -9.69 6.18 -3.23
CA ARG A 99 -10.07 4.76 -3.40
C ARG A 99 -9.17 3.78 -2.65
N SER A 100 -7.93 4.15 -2.38
CA SER A 100 -7.00 3.35 -1.58
C SER A 100 -7.11 3.63 -0.09
N GLU A 101 -7.75 4.74 0.29
CA GLU A 101 -7.86 5.21 1.68
C GLU A 101 -6.47 5.36 2.32
N GLY A 102 -5.45 5.72 1.54
CA GLY A 102 -4.07 5.87 2.03
C GLY A 102 -3.30 4.55 2.18
N VAL A 103 -3.90 3.40 1.89
CA VAL A 103 -3.22 2.10 1.99
C VAL A 103 -2.17 1.98 0.86
N PRO A 104 -0.86 1.92 1.17
CA PRO A 104 0.21 2.02 0.15
C PRO A 104 0.09 0.95 -0.94
N ARG A 105 -0.23 -0.29 -0.54
CA ARG A 105 -0.37 -1.44 -1.44
C ARG A 105 -1.54 -1.25 -2.42
N GLU A 106 -2.68 -0.77 -1.94
CA GLU A 106 -3.84 -0.51 -2.78
C GLU A 106 -3.62 0.70 -3.69
N ALA A 107 -2.96 1.76 -3.20
CA ALA A 107 -2.59 2.92 -4.00
C ALA A 107 -1.71 2.52 -5.21
N LEU A 108 -0.65 1.73 -4.97
CA LEU A 108 0.24 1.23 -6.02
C LEU A 108 -0.48 0.30 -7.00
N LYS A 109 -1.38 -0.57 -6.51
CA LYS A 109 -2.21 -1.44 -7.34
C LYS A 109 -3.13 -0.64 -8.27
N LEU A 110 -3.83 0.36 -7.73
CA LEU A 110 -4.70 1.25 -8.50
C LEU A 110 -3.92 2.06 -9.54
N ALA A 111 -2.76 2.60 -9.16
CA ALA A 111 -1.87 3.31 -10.08
C ALA A 111 -1.37 2.41 -11.20
N SER A 112 -0.92 1.19 -10.89
CA SER A 112 -0.49 0.21 -11.89
C SER A 112 -1.61 -0.15 -12.87
N ASN A 113 -2.84 -0.32 -12.37
CA ASN A 113 -4.01 -0.55 -13.21
C ASN A 113 -4.32 0.65 -14.12
N ALA A 114 -4.19 1.88 -13.59
CA ALA A 114 -4.42 3.10 -14.36
C ALA A 114 -3.40 3.26 -15.50
N VAL A 115 -2.12 2.96 -15.26
CA VAL A 115 -1.08 2.91 -16.31
C VAL A 115 -1.45 1.88 -17.39
N TYR A 116 -1.82 0.66 -16.98
CA TYR A 116 -2.23 -0.37 -17.94
C TYR A 116 -3.45 0.03 -18.77
N ASN A 117 -4.44 0.65 -18.13
CA ASN A 117 -5.63 1.16 -18.80
C ASN A 117 -5.28 2.29 -19.79
N ALA A 118 -4.36 3.18 -19.44
CA ALA A 118 -3.88 4.24 -20.33
C ALA A 118 -3.22 3.66 -21.59
N ILE A 119 -2.33 2.68 -21.43
CA ILE A 119 -1.68 1.97 -22.54
C ILE A 119 -2.73 1.32 -23.44
N LYS A 120 -3.70 0.62 -22.84
CA LYS A 120 -4.76 -0.08 -23.58
C LYS A 120 -5.70 0.87 -24.32
N GLU A 121 -5.95 2.06 -23.80
CA GLU A 121 -6.79 3.09 -24.40
C GLU A 121 -5.98 4.07 -25.28
N GLU A 122 -4.68 3.82 -25.49
CA GLU A 122 -3.75 4.65 -26.27
C GLU A 122 -3.74 6.12 -25.80
N LYS A 123 -3.76 6.32 -24.47
CA LYS A 123 -3.73 7.63 -23.81
C LYS A 123 -2.32 7.98 -23.34
N GLY A 124 -1.87 9.20 -23.65
CA GLY A 124 -0.59 9.75 -23.19
C GLY A 124 -0.63 10.30 -21.76
N GLU A 125 -1.83 10.67 -21.28
CA GLU A 125 -2.07 11.16 -19.91
C GLU A 125 -2.94 10.16 -19.14
N ILE A 126 -2.68 10.02 -17.84
CA ILE A 126 -3.46 9.17 -16.96
C ILE A 126 -4.47 10.03 -16.20
N THR A 127 -5.71 10.01 -16.69
CA THR A 127 -6.85 10.75 -16.14
C THR A 127 -7.62 9.93 -15.07
N PRO A 128 -8.48 10.56 -14.25
CA PRO A 128 -9.23 9.86 -13.21
C PRO A 128 -10.10 8.72 -13.75
N GLU A 129 -10.61 8.83 -14.97
CA GLU A 129 -11.49 7.84 -15.60
C GLU A 129 -10.78 6.51 -15.87
N LEU A 130 -9.44 6.46 -15.77
CA LEU A 130 -8.61 5.27 -15.94
C LEU A 130 -8.37 4.51 -14.63
N VAL A 131 -8.75 5.09 -13.48
CA VAL A 131 -8.63 4.46 -12.14
C VAL A 131 -9.82 3.54 -11.87
N PHE A 132 -9.80 2.35 -12.46
CA PHE A 132 -10.80 1.30 -12.25
C PHE A 132 -10.20 -0.11 -12.32
N GLU A 133 -10.86 -1.07 -11.66
CA GLU A 133 -10.49 -2.48 -11.71
C GLU A 133 -11.21 -3.17 -12.90
N GLY A 134 -10.45 -3.91 -13.73
CA GLY A 134 -11.02 -4.73 -14.82
C GLY A 134 -11.65 -3.93 -15.99
N ARG A 135 -12.16 -4.59 -17.04
CA ARG A 135 -12.71 -3.87 -18.22
C ARG A 135 -13.91 -3.00 -17.82
N LYS A 136 -13.91 -1.70 -18.15
CA LYS A 136 -15.15 -0.91 -18.26
C LYS A 136 -16.14 -1.71 -19.12
N LYS A 137 -17.22 -2.23 -18.53
CA LYS A 137 -18.39 -2.64 -19.32
C LYS A 137 -18.86 -1.38 -20.03
N LYS A 138 -18.59 -1.28 -21.35
CA LYS A 138 -19.25 -0.29 -22.20
C LYS A 138 -20.74 -0.51 -21.99
N LYS A 139 -21.42 0.38 -21.28
CA LYS A 139 -22.88 0.43 -21.33
C LYS A 139 -23.19 0.74 -22.80
N SER A 140 -23.59 -0.29 -23.53
CA SER A 140 -24.06 -0.13 -24.90
C SER A 140 -25.21 0.87 -24.86
N PHE A 141 -25.10 1.94 -25.64
CA PHE A 141 -26.19 2.91 -25.83
C PHE A 141 -27.51 2.22 -26.23
N TRP A 142 -27.42 1.01 -26.81
CA TRP A 142 -28.56 0.17 -27.19
C TRP A 142 -29.25 -0.58 -26.04
N SER A 143 -28.70 -0.59 -24.81
CA SER A 143 -29.34 -1.29 -23.69
C SER A 143 -30.51 -0.52 -23.05
N PHE A 144 -30.80 0.70 -23.53
CA PHE A 144 -31.86 1.58 -23.01
C PHE A 144 -33.02 1.80 -23.99
N LEU A 145 -32.95 1.27 -25.22
CA LEU A 145 -34.05 1.40 -26.17
C LEU A 145 -35.02 0.23 -26.00
N PRO A 146 -36.30 0.48 -25.67
CA PRO A 146 -37.31 -0.57 -25.76
C PRO A 146 -37.40 -0.98 -27.24
N PHE A 147 -37.36 -2.28 -27.48
CA PHE A 147 -37.52 -2.90 -28.79
C PHE A 147 -38.87 -2.43 -29.40
N ILE A 148 -38.86 -1.40 -30.24
CA ILE A 148 -40.00 -1.10 -31.12
C ILE A 148 -39.76 -1.91 -32.40
N GLY A 149 -40.27 -3.13 -32.40
CA GLY A 149 -40.35 -4.02 -33.57
C GLY A 149 -41.81 -4.25 -33.93
N ARG A 150 -42.17 -3.87 -35.15
CA ARG A 150 -43.48 -4.00 -35.80
C ARG A 150 -43.90 -5.45 -36.01
#